data_AF-A0A6N7SV48-F1
#
_entry.id   AF-A0A6N7SV48-F1
#
_cell.length_a   1.000
_cell.length_b   1.000
_cell.length_c   1.000
_cell.angle_alpha   90.00
_cell.angle_beta   90.00
_cell.angle_gamma   90.00
#
_symmetry.space_group_name_H-M   'P 1'
#
loop_
_entity.id
_entity.type
_entity.pdbx_description
1 polymer ?
#
loop_
_entity_poly.entity_id
_entity_poly.type
_entity_poly.pdbx_seq_one_letter_code
_entity_poly.pdbx_strand_id
1 'polypeptide(L)'
;MNQLQFKDGSRVEISEFKYANAYLQICLYSPIETVKELFYNANNLGTLEFYIDDKFAGTYSGYLNVRNITLDNRLNADLEPVDYCTVVLYQPLIKDRINTLESTLVQETSALNTKTSTIETKVIELDAAINPVVDTESMTLKELKQYRINESKQLLAEYLSNNPLNSDCHNQTMGTYSITKEKQDLMISNYITYQIKKQTEPNTELTWNETGKSCELWTEAEFLELICQVEQKVKPRVSKQQALEEEIMDCKTKEEVSAVVIDYVNV
;
A
#
# COMPACT_ATOMS: atom_id res chain seq x y z
N MET A 1 46.63 -50.12 -4.66
CA MET A 1 45.55 -50.18 -5.67
C MET A 1 44.53 -49.11 -5.35
N ASN A 2 44.10 -48.31 -6.33
CA ASN A 2 43.16 -47.21 -6.09
C ASN A 2 41.72 -47.73 -6.12
N GLN A 3 40.89 -47.33 -5.16
CA GLN A 3 39.53 -47.84 -5.01
C GLN A 3 38.53 -46.70 -4.82
N LEU A 4 37.33 -46.91 -5.35
CA LEU A 4 36.13 -46.14 -5.07
C LEU A 4 35.22 -46.97 -4.19
N GLN A 5 34.78 -46.43 -3.05
CA GLN A 5 33.80 -47.06 -2.17
C GLN A 5 32.48 -46.29 -2.20
N PHE A 6 31.38 -47.04 -2.33
CA PHE A 6 30.02 -46.54 -2.29
C PHE A 6 29.44 -46.62 -0.86
N LYS A 7 28.31 -45.94 -0.64
CA LYS A 7 27.63 -45.88 0.66
C LYS A 7 27.18 -47.26 1.17
N ASP A 8 26.84 -48.18 0.29
CA ASP A 8 26.47 -49.56 0.64
C ASP A 8 27.68 -50.43 1.05
N GLY A 9 28.90 -49.88 1.00
CA GLY A 9 30.14 -50.57 1.33
C GLY A 9 30.79 -51.27 0.13
N SER A 10 30.14 -51.29 -1.04
CA SER A 10 30.70 -51.85 -2.27
C SER A 10 31.96 -51.08 -2.69
N ARG A 11 32.97 -51.80 -3.19
CA ARG A 11 34.23 -51.20 -3.67
C ARG A 11 34.53 -51.60 -5.10
N VAL A 12 35.03 -50.65 -5.88
CA VAL A 12 35.47 -50.87 -7.26
C VAL A 12 36.85 -50.27 -7.47
N GLU A 13 37.71 -50.98 -8.18
CA GLU A 13 39.04 -50.49 -8.54
C GLU A 13 38.94 -49.39 -9.60
N ILE A 14 39.73 -48.32 -9.44
CA ILE A 14 39.77 -47.18 -10.36
C ILE A 14 41.18 -46.97 -10.91
N SER A 15 41.28 -46.59 -12.19
CA SER A 15 42.56 -46.25 -12.83
C SER A 15 42.90 -44.77 -12.68
N GLU A 16 41.91 -43.91 -12.92
CA GLU A 16 42.06 -42.46 -12.86
C GLU A 16 40.73 -41.82 -12.48
N PHE A 17 40.80 -40.63 -11.90
CA PHE A 17 39.66 -39.73 -11.78
C PHE A 17 40.10 -38.31 -12.07
N LYS A 18 39.20 -37.53 -12.68
CA LYS A 18 39.44 -36.13 -13.05
C LYS A 18 38.25 -35.29 -12.64
N TYR A 19 38.54 -34.19 -11.96
CA TYR A 19 37.55 -33.19 -11.59
C TYR A 19 37.75 -31.92 -12.43
N ALA A 20 36.69 -31.49 -13.11
CA ALA A 20 36.68 -30.24 -13.86
C ALA A 20 35.29 -29.61 -13.84
N ASN A 21 35.20 -28.35 -13.41
CA ASN A 21 33.95 -27.60 -13.28
C ASN A 21 32.90 -28.36 -12.44
N ALA A 22 31.77 -28.72 -13.05
CA ALA A 22 30.67 -29.44 -12.39
C ALA A 22 30.66 -30.95 -12.70
N TYR A 23 31.76 -31.50 -13.23
CA TYR A 23 31.86 -32.89 -13.66
C TYR A 23 32.97 -33.64 -12.93
N LEU A 24 32.65 -34.86 -12.51
CA LEU A 24 33.63 -35.84 -12.05
C LEU A 24 33.63 -37.00 -13.04
N GLN A 25 34.77 -37.26 -13.65
CA GLN A 25 34.99 -38.41 -14.52
C GLN A 25 35.82 -39.45 -13.76
N ILE A 26 35.36 -40.71 -13.76
CA ILE A 26 36.01 -41.83 -13.08
C ILE A 26 36.20 -42.95 -14.09
N CYS A 27 37.41 -43.51 -14.18
CA CYS A 27 37.70 -44.69 -14.98
C CYS A 27 37.83 -45.89 -14.04
N LEU A 28 37.03 -46.93 -14.26
CA LEU A 28 36.90 -48.11 -13.39
C LEU A 28 37.37 -49.37 -14.12
N TYR A 29 38.01 -50.28 -13.39
CA TYR A 29 38.34 -51.65 -13.83
C TYR A 29 37.17 -52.58 -13.51
N SER A 30 36.10 -52.50 -14.28
CA SER A 30 34.90 -53.29 -14.00
C SER A 30 34.02 -53.43 -15.24
N PRO A 31 33.33 -54.58 -15.41
CA PRO A 31 32.34 -54.75 -16.47
C PRO A 31 31.25 -53.69 -16.41
N ILE A 32 30.77 -53.26 -17.59
CA ILE A 32 29.80 -52.17 -17.69
C ILE A 32 28.48 -52.45 -16.95
N GLU A 33 28.04 -53.70 -16.87
CA GLU A 33 26.82 -54.06 -16.15
C GLU A 33 26.97 -53.86 -14.65
N THR A 34 28.11 -54.27 -14.07
CA THR A 34 28.43 -54.00 -12.65
C THR A 34 28.48 -52.50 -12.36
N VAL A 35 29.07 -51.72 -13.27
CA VAL A 35 29.14 -50.25 -13.13
C VAL A 35 27.75 -49.63 -13.20
N LYS A 36 26.89 -50.07 -14.13
CA LYS A 36 25.50 -49.60 -14.22
C LYS A 36 24.73 -49.90 -12.93
N GLU A 37 24.83 -51.11 -12.38
CA GLU A 37 24.15 -51.49 -11.15
C GLU A 37 24.55 -50.58 -9.97
N LEU A 38 25.86 -50.35 -9.81
CA LEU A 38 26.38 -49.55 -8.71
C LEU A 38 26.01 -48.07 -8.83
N PHE A 39 26.09 -47.50 -10.03
CA PHE A 39 25.89 -46.07 -10.26
C PHE A 39 24.43 -45.70 -10.55
N TYR A 40 23.55 -46.63 -10.96
CA TYR A 40 22.11 -46.35 -11.07
C TYR A 40 21.32 -46.58 -9.78
N ASN A 41 21.95 -47.16 -8.75
CA ASN A 41 21.36 -47.19 -7.43
C ASN A 41 21.44 -45.79 -6.77
N ALA A 42 20.30 -45.11 -6.67
CA ALA A 42 20.21 -43.75 -6.09
C ALA A 42 20.76 -43.65 -4.66
N ASN A 43 20.77 -44.74 -3.88
CA ASN A 43 21.32 -44.76 -2.53
C ASN A 43 22.85 -44.70 -2.49
N ASN A 44 23.51 -45.04 -3.60
CA ASN A 44 24.97 -45.15 -3.70
C ASN A 44 25.65 -43.84 -4.12
N LEU A 45 24.90 -42.88 -4.67
CA LEU A 45 25.45 -41.63 -5.23
C LEU A 45 25.54 -40.46 -4.23
N GLY A 46 25.14 -40.64 -2.98
CA GLY A 46 25.14 -39.55 -1.99
C GLY A 46 26.54 -39.06 -1.64
N THR A 47 27.44 -40.01 -1.33
CA THR A 47 28.84 -39.76 -0.98
C THR A 47 29.68 -40.91 -1.50
N LEU A 48 30.77 -40.58 -2.19
CA LEU A 48 31.76 -41.53 -2.67
C LEU A 48 33.07 -41.34 -1.90
N GLU A 49 33.72 -42.43 -1.52
CA GLU A 49 35.01 -42.41 -0.83
C GLU A 49 36.11 -42.93 -1.75
N PHE A 50 37.23 -42.21 -1.79
CA PHE A 50 38.39 -42.57 -2.60
C PHE A 50 39.49 -43.09 -1.72
N TYR A 51 40.13 -44.18 -2.15
CA TYR A 51 41.26 -44.79 -1.50
C TYR A 51 42.43 -44.91 -2.48
N ILE A 52 43.63 -44.52 -2.04
CA ILE A 52 44.89 -44.67 -2.78
C ILE A 52 45.77 -45.60 -1.96
N ASP A 53 46.13 -46.75 -2.52
CA ASP A 53 46.89 -47.80 -1.83
C ASP A 53 46.29 -48.14 -0.45
N ASP A 54 44.99 -48.40 -0.44
CA ASP A 54 44.15 -48.73 0.73
C ASP A 54 44.09 -47.64 1.82
N LYS A 55 44.62 -46.45 1.56
CA LYS A 55 44.51 -45.29 2.45
C LYS A 55 43.42 -44.36 1.96
N PHE A 56 42.57 -43.91 2.89
CA PHE A 56 41.55 -42.90 2.60
C PHE A 56 42.19 -41.63 2.03
N ALA A 57 41.80 -41.28 0.82
CA ALA A 57 42.31 -40.12 0.08
C ALA A 57 41.33 -38.94 0.12
N GLY A 58 40.03 -39.21 0.32
CA GLY A 58 39.03 -38.16 0.46
C GLY A 58 37.60 -38.66 0.23
N THR A 59 36.65 -37.80 0.58
CA THR A 59 35.23 -37.95 0.25
C THR A 59 34.86 -37.01 -0.87
N TYR A 60 33.89 -37.44 -1.67
CA TYR A 60 33.30 -36.63 -2.71
C TYR A 60 31.79 -36.67 -2.59
N SER A 61 31.19 -35.52 -2.30
CA SER A 61 29.77 -35.37 -1.99
C SER A 61 29.15 -34.32 -2.92
N GLY A 62 27.92 -34.55 -3.40
CA GLY A 62 27.17 -33.57 -4.19
C GLY A 62 26.84 -33.97 -5.64
N TYR A 63 27.29 -35.16 -6.07
CA TYR A 63 27.07 -35.65 -7.43
C TYR A 63 25.90 -36.63 -7.49
N LEU A 64 24.74 -36.10 -7.82
CA LEU A 64 23.48 -36.84 -7.67
C LEU A 64 23.01 -37.55 -8.94
N ASN A 65 23.67 -37.32 -10.08
CA ASN A 65 23.24 -37.86 -11.36
C ASN A 65 24.41 -38.40 -12.19
N VAL A 66 24.26 -39.64 -12.64
CA VAL A 66 25.08 -40.24 -13.71
C VAL A 66 24.67 -39.59 -15.02
N ARG A 67 25.62 -38.93 -15.68
CA ARG A 67 25.40 -38.33 -16.99
C ARG A 67 25.63 -39.32 -18.12
N ASN A 68 26.68 -40.13 -18.01
CA ASN A 68 26.99 -41.18 -18.97
C ASN A 68 27.88 -42.26 -18.35
N ILE A 69 27.76 -43.49 -18.86
CA ILE A 69 28.65 -44.63 -18.61
C ILE A 69 29.06 -45.17 -19.98
N THR A 70 30.36 -45.15 -20.27
CA THR A 70 30.90 -45.61 -21.57
C THR A 70 31.89 -46.74 -21.34
N LEU A 71 31.79 -47.82 -22.14
CA LEU A 71 32.81 -48.86 -22.21
C LEU A 71 34.03 -48.32 -22.99
N ASP A 72 35.21 -48.47 -22.42
CA ASP A 72 36.48 -48.09 -23.01
C ASP A 72 37.32 -49.37 -23.19
N ASN A 73 37.47 -49.81 -24.43
CA ASN A 73 38.27 -51.00 -24.74
C ASN A 73 39.75 -50.58 -24.79
N ARG A 74 40.45 -50.66 -23.66
CA ARG A 74 41.89 -50.47 -23.61
C ARG A 74 42.60 -51.81 -23.53
N LEU A 75 43.79 -51.87 -24.12
CA LEU A 75 44.71 -53.00 -23.98
C LEU A 75 45.59 -52.77 -22.75
N ASN A 76 45.83 -53.81 -21.95
CA ASN A 76 46.84 -53.75 -20.89
C ASN A 76 48.27 -53.78 -21.49
N ALA A 77 49.29 -53.71 -20.64
CA ALA A 77 50.70 -53.73 -21.06
C ALA A 77 51.08 -55.00 -21.85
N ASP A 78 50.32 -56.09 -21.70
CA ASP A 78 50.50 -57.38 -22.36
C ASP A 78 49.58 -57.58 -23.58
N LEU A 79 48.92 -56.50 -24.04
CA LEU A 79 47.97 -56.51 -25.17
C LEU A 79 46.73 -57.40 -24.96
N GLU A 80 46.37 -57.71 -23.72
CA GLU A 80 45.10 -58.35 -23.40
C GLU A 80 44.00 -57.30 -23.24
N PRO A 81 42.78 -57.58 -23.74
CA PRO A 81 41.64 -56.70 -23.55
C PRO A 81 41.26 -56.65 -22.07
N VAL A 82 41.14 -55.45 -21.52
CA VAL A 82 40.62 -55.22 -20.17
C VAL A 82 39.40 -54.31 -20.28
N ASP A 83 38.31 -54.70 -19.64
CA ASP A 83 37.08 -53.90 -19.62
C ASP A 83 37.28 -52.68 -18.71
N TYR A 84 37.49 -51.52 -19.32
CA TYR A 84 37.43 -50.25 -18.60
C TYR A 84 36.06 -49.60 -18.80
N CYS A 85 35.54 -48.97 -17.76
CA CYS A 85 34.35 -48.14 -17.85
C CYS A 85 34.66 -46.71 -17.43
N THR A 86 34.21 -45.73 -18.22
CA THR A 86 34.25 -44.32 -17.84
C THR A 86 32.88 -43.89 -17.37
N VAL A 87 32.78 -43.41 -16.13
CA VAL A 87 31.56 -42.82 -15.56
C VAL A 87 31.75 -41.32 -15.44
N VAL A 88 30.78 -40.56 -15.96
CA VAL A 88 30.73 -39.10 -15.80
C VAL A 88 29.56 -38.74 -14.90
N LEU A 89 29.87 -38.16 -13.75
CA LEU A 89 28.89 -37.65 -12.80
C LEU A 89 28.75 -36.12 -12.96
N TYR A 90 27.57 -35.59 -12.67
CA TYR A 90 27.29 -34.14 -12.65
C TYR A 90 26.74 -33.65 -11.30
N GLN A 91 27.29 -32.54 -10.80
CA GLN A 91 26.78 -31.81 -9.64
C GLN A 91 25.94 -30.60 -10.11
N PRO A 92 24.63 -30.56 -9.84
CA PRO A 92 23.84 -29.39 -10.15
C PRO A 92 24.19 -28.25 -9.18
N LEU A 93 24.85 -27.20 -9.67
CA LEU A 93 25.10 -25.91 -8.98
C LEU A 93 23.82 -25.16 -8.54
N ILE A 94 22.67 -25.80 -8.64
CA ILE A 94 21.34 -25.21 -8.49
C ILE A 94 20.95 -25.08 -7.01
N LYS A 95 21.35 -26.03 -6.15
CA LYS A 95 20.89 -26.09 -4.75
C LYS A 95 21.39 -24.90 -3.91
N ASP A 96 22.68 -24.58 -3.98
CA ASP A 96 23.26 -23.47 -3.22
C ASP A 96 22.73 -22.11 -3.70
N ARG A 97 22.47 -22.00 -5.00
CA ARG A 97 21.87 -20.79 -5.58
C ARG A 97 20.41 -20.62 -5.17
N ILE A 98 19.64 -21.71 -5.07
CA ILE A 98 18.26 -21.68 -4.54
C ILE A 98 18.27 -21.20 -3.10
N ASN A 99 19.09 -21.80 -2.23
CA ASN A 99 19.17 -21.41 -0.82
C ASN A 99 19.54 -19.92 -0.66
N THR A 100 20.47 -19.44 -1.50
CA THR A 100 20.87 -18.03 -1.49
C THR A 100 19.71 -17.12 -1.89
N LEU A 101 19.01 -17.44 -2.98
CA LEU A 101 17.85 -16.67 -3.44
C LEU A 101 16.71 -16.67 -2.42
N GLU A 102 16.43 -17.81 -1.79
CA GLU A 102 15.44 -17.91 -0.71
C GLU A 102 15.80 -17.02 0.47
N SER A 103 17.08 -17.02 0.89
CA SER A 103 17.53 -16.17 1.99
C SER A 103 17.40 -14.68 1.68
N THR A 104 17.73 -14.26 0.46
CA THR A 104 17.59 -12.88 0.01
C THR A 104 16.12 -12.47 -0.05
N LEU A 105 15.24 -13.33 -0.58
CA LEU A 105 13.81 -13.07 -0.66
C LEU A 105 13.18 -12.88 0.72
N VAL A 106 13.57 -13.70 1.70
CA VAL A 106 13.11 -13.56 3.10
C VAL A 106 13.55 -12.21 3.68
N GLN A 107 14.81 -11.81 3.47
CA GLN A 107 15.29 -10.52 3.96
C GLN A 107 14.53 -9.34 3.34
N GLU A 108 14.36 -9.33 2.01
CA GLU A 108 13.62 -8.27 1.32
C GLU A 108 12.16 -8.19 1.77
N THR A 109 11.50 -9.34 1.95
CA THR A 109 10.12 -9.41 2.45
C THR A 109 10.02 -8.83 3.87
N SER A 110 10.97 -9.15 4.75
CA SER A 110 10.99 -8.62 6.11
C SER A 110 11.20 -7.10 6.16
N ALA A 111 12.05 -6.57 5.28
CA ALA A 111 12.31 -5.14 5.16
C ALA A 111 11.08 -4.40 4.61
N LEU A 112 10.36 -5.00 3.64
CA LEU A 112 9.14 -4.43 3.09
C LEU A 112 8.01 -4.41 4.12
N ASN A 113 7.84 -5.49 4.90
CA ASN A 113 6.85 -5.55 5.98
C ASN A 113 7.11 -4.48 7.05
N THR A 114 8.37 -4.26 7.40
CA THR A 114 8.76 -3.21 8.36
C THR A 114 8.40 -1.81 7.86
N LYS A 115 8.68 -1.53 6.57
CA LYS A 115 8.31 -0.26 5.94
C LYS A 115 6.79 -0.06 5.89
N THR A 116 6.04 -1.12 5.58
CA THR A 116 4.57 -1.11 5.53
C THR A 116 3.99 -0.78 6.90
N SER A 117 4.43 -1.47 7.96
CA SER A 117 4.01 -1.17 9.33
C SER A 117 4.34 0.27 9.75
N THR A 118 5.50 0.79 9.34
CA THR A 118 5.85 2.20 9.60
C THR A 118 4.91 3.18 8.89
N ILE A 119 4.52 2.87 7.65
CA ILE A 119 3.57 3.69 6.89
C ILE A 119 2.20 3.64 7.53
N GLU A 120 1.71 2.47 7.91
CA GLU A 120 0.43 2.30 8.61
C GLU A 120 0.35 3.15 9.88
N THR A 121 1.40 3.11 10.72
CA THR A 121 1.47 3.96 11.92
C THR A 121 1.42 5.44 11.56
N LYS A 122 2.19 5.88 10.56
CA LYS A 122 2.17 7.29 10.13
C LYS A 122 0.83 7.71 9.54
N VAL A 123 0.12 6.82 8.86
CA VAL A 123 -1.22 7.08 8.34
C VAL A 123 -2.20 7.27 9.50
N ILE A 124 -2.11 6.43 10.54
CA ILE A 124 -2.91 6.58 11.76
C ILE A 124 -2.60 7.91 12.47
N GLU A 125 -1.32 8.27 12.61
CA GLU A 125 -0.91 9.53 13.22
C GLU A 125 -1.40 10.76 12.42
N LEU A 126 -1.33 10.70 11.09
CA LEU A 126 -1.84 11.76 10.21
C LEU A 126 -3.36 11.86 10.24
N ASP A 127 -4.06 10.73 10.26
CA ASP A 127 -5.53 10.71 10.40
C ASP A 127 -5.94 11.33 11.74
N ALA A 128 -5.28 10.98 12.85
CA ALA A 128 -5.54 11.58 14.15
C ALA A 128 -5.22 13.10 14.20
N ALA A 129 -4.24 13.56 13.43
CA ALA A 129 -3.88 14.98 13.36
C ALA A 129 -4.88 15.81 12.51
N ILE A 130 -5.44 15.21 11.46
CA ILE A 130 -6.39 15.88 10.55
C ILE A 130 -7.83 15.76 11.07
N ASN A 131 -8.16 14.61 11.66
CA ASN A 131 -9.45 14.26 12.24
C ASN A 131 -9.23 13.91 13.72
N PRO A 132 -9.02 14.90 14.61
CA PRO A 132 -8.92 14.60 16.03
C PRO A 132 -10.21 13.91 16.45
N VAL A 133 -10.12 12.63 16.84
CA VAL A 133 -11.24 11.91 17.44
C VAL A 133 -11.57 12.66 18.72
N VAL A 134 -12.63 13.46 18.67
CA VAL A 134 -13.10 14.19 19.83
C VAL A 134 -13.71 13.16 20.77
N ASP A 135 -12.96 12.82 21.82
CA ASP A 135 -13.44 11.96 22.88
C ASP A 135 -14.51 12.70 23.69
N THR A 136 -15.75 12.65 23.20
CA THR A 136 -16.92 13.26 23.83
C THR A 136 -17.29 12.58 25.15
N GLU A 137 -16.82 11.35 25.40
CA GLU A 137 -17.07 10.61 26.64
C GLU A 137 -16.28 11.18 27.81
N SER A 138 -15.05 11.66 27.59
CA SER A 138 -14.24 12.30 28.64
C SER A 138 -14.62 13.75 28.95
N MET A 139 -15.38 14.42 28.08
CA MET A 139 -15.86 15.79 28.31
C MET A 139 -16.78 15.89 29.52
N THR A 140 -16.78 17.00 30.25
CA THR A 140 -17.88 17.32 31.18
C THR A 140 -19.17 17.65 30.42
N LEU A 141 -20.33 17.61 31.10
CA LEU A 141 -21.60 18.02 30.48
C LEU A 141 -21.53 19.43 29.86
N LYS A 142 -20.84 20.36 30.54
CA LYS A 142 -20.68 21.73 30.06
C LYS A 142 -19.84 21.79 28.77
N GLU A 143 -18.75 21.04 28.72
CA GLU A 143 -17.88 20.97 27.55
C GLU A 143 -18.60 20.31 26.36
N LEU A 144 -19.34 19.23 26.62
CA LEU A 144 -20.12 18.55 25.59
C LEU A 144 -21.19 19.46 24.98
N LYS A 145 -21.90 20.25 25.80
CA LYS A 145 -22.85 21.26 25.30
C LYS A 145 -22.18 22.29 24.40
N GLN A 146 -21.05 22.84 24.84
CA GLN A 146 -20.32 23.82 24.06
C GLN A 146 -19.81 23.23 22.74
N TYR A 147 -19.34 21.97 22.78
CA TYR A 147 -18.91 21.23 21.60
C TYR A 147 -20.07 21.07 20.61
N ARG A 148 -21.24 20.56 21.04
CA ARG A 148 -22.41 20.37 20.17
C ARG A 148 -22.96 21.68 19.60
N ILE A 149 -22.90 22.78 20.35
CA ILE A 149 -23.26 24.12 19.85
C ILE A 149 -22.30 24.57 18.74
N ASN A 150 -20.99 24.34 18.94
CA ASN A 150 -19.99 24.69 17.92
C ASN A 150 -20.13 23.81 16.67
N GLU A 151 -20.36 22.51 16.85
CA GLU A 151 -20.68 21.57 15.78
C GLU A 151 -21.91 22.04 14.99
N SER A 152 -22.98 22.46 15.68
CA SER A 152 -24.18 23.02 15.06
C SER A 152 -23.89 24.25 14.18
N LYS A 153 -22.97 25.13 14.61
CA LYS A 153 -22.53 26.28 13.81
C LYS A 153 -21.70 25.87 12.60
N GLN A 154 -20.80 24.90 12.77
CA GLN A 154 -19.97 24.38 11.69
C GLN A 154 -20.81 23.71 10.61
N LEU A 155 -21.77 22.87 11.01
CA LEU A 155 -22.68 22.19 10.07
C LEU A 155 -23.58 23.19 9.31
N LEU A 156 -24.02 24.28 9.95
CA LEU A 156 -24.73 25.35 9.23
C LEU A 156 -23.82 26.02 8.19
N ALA A 157 -22.58 26.34 8.57
CA ALA A 157 -21.64 26.97 7.65
C ALA A 157 -21.31 26.07 6.45
N GLU A 158 -21.10 24.77 6.69
CA GLU A 158 -20.90 23.76 5.65
C GLU A 158 -22.13 23.64 4.74
N TYR A 159 -23.33 23.58 5.32
CA TYR A 159 -24.57 23.55 4.56
C TYR A 159 -24.66 24.75 3.61
N LEU A 160 -24.43 25.98 4.11
CA LEU A 160 -24.51 27.20 3.30
C LEU A 160 -23.43 27.24 2.20
N SER A 161 -22.26 26.67 2.45
CA SER A 161 -21.20 26.52 1.44
C SER A 161 -21.61 25.56 0.32
N ASN A 162 -22.23 24.43 0.68
CA ASN A 162 -22.57 23.37 -0.26
C ASN A 162 -23.94 23.56 -0.95
N ASN A 163 -24.75 24.52 -0.50
CA ASN A 163 -26.11 24.74 -1.02
C ASN A 163 -26.29 26.20 -1.51
N PRO A 164 -25.59 26.62 -2.59
CA PRO A 164 -25.73 27.96 -3.15
C PRO A 164 -27.18 28.24 -3.59
N LEU A 165 -27.51 29.52 -3.77
CA LEU A 165 -28.82 29.96 -4.25
C LEU A 165 -28.81 30.01 -5.78
N ASN A 166 -29.77 29.35 -6.41
CA ASN A 166 -30.06 29.56 -7.83
C ASN A 166 -31.13 30.64 -7.95
N SER A 167 -30.85 31.67 -8.74
CA SER A 167 -31.74 32.82 -8.92
C SER A 167 -31.63 33.38 -10.33
N ASP A 168 -32.75 33.84 -10.88
CA ASP A 168 -32.85 34.57 -12.14
C ASP A 168 -32.97 36.09 -11.94
N CYS A 169 -32.73 36.59 -10.73
CA CYS A 169 -32.92 38.00 -10.39
C CYS A 169 -32.03 38.95 -11.20
N HIS A 170 -30.92 38.48 -11.78
CA HIS A 170 -30.04 39.29 -12.61
C HIS A 170 -30.31 39.07 -14.10
N ASN A 171 -30.71 40.12 -14.82
CA ASN A 171 -31.01 40.08 -16.25
C ASN A 171 -31.95 38.93 -16.66
N GLN A 172 -32.81 38.44 -15.75
CA GLN A 172 -33.71 37.29 -15.98
C GLN A 172 -32.95 36.02 -16.43
N THR A 173 -31.69 35.90 -16.02
CA THR A 173 -30.81 34.79 -16.39
C THR A 173 -30.46 34.00 -15.14
N MET A 174 -30.70 32.68 -15.19
CA MET A 174 -30.41 31.79 -14.07
C MET A 174 -28.92 31.79 -13.74
N GLY A 175 -28.57 32.19 -12.51
CA GLY A 175 -27.22 32.21 -11.96
C GLY A 175 -27.14 31.52 -10.59
N THR A 176 -25.93 31.10 -10.22
CA THR A 176 -25.64 30.43 -8.94
C THR A 176 -24.86 31.34 -7.98
N TYR A 177 -25.46 31.74 -6.87
CA TYR A 177 -24.89 32.68 -5.91
C TYR A 177 -24.52 32.00 -4.59
N SER A 178 -23.27 32.21 -4.16
CA SER A 178 -22.80 31.72 -2.87
C SER A 178 -23.47 32.49 -1.73
N ILE A 179 -23.97 31.74 -0.75
CA ILE A 179 -24.71 32.27 0.41
C ILE A 179 -23.97 32.02 1.74
N THR A 180 -22.64 31.84 1.69
CA THR A 180 -21.82 31.72 2.90
C THR A 180 -21.92 32.99 3.75
N LYS A 181 -21.59 32.90 5.05
CA LYS A 181 -21.60 34.07 5.94
C LYS A 181 -20.77 35.23 5.40
N GLU A 182 -19.58 34.93 4.88
CA GLU A 182 -18.70 35.91 4.25
C GLU A 182 -19.39 36.61 3.07
N LYS A 183 -20.08 35.86 2.20
CA LYS A 183 -20.79 36.44 1.06
C LYS A 183 -22.01 37.27 1.48
N GLN A 184 -22.73 36.87 2.52
CA GLN A 184 -23.79 37.68 3.12
C GLN A 184 -23.23 39.00 3.67
N ASP A 185 -22.12 38.97 4.41
CA ASP A 185 -21.49 40.16 4.97
C ASP A 185 -20.97 41.10 3.89
N LEU A 186 -20.34 40.54 2.85
CA LEU A 186 -19.89 41.29 1.69
C LEU A 186 -21.06 41.94 0.95
N MET A 187 -22.19 41.23 0.80
CA MET A 187 -23.40 41.74 0.14
C MET A 187 -23.97 42.94 0.88
N ILE A 188 -24.11 42.85 2.20
CA ILE A 188 -24.61 43.95 3.04
C ILE A 188 -23.63 45.13 3.04
N SER A 189 -22.34 44.88 3.20
CA SER A 189 -21.30 45.92 3.18
C SER A 189 -21.25 46.66 1.84
N ASN A 190 -21.34 45.94 0.73
CA ASN A 190 -21.41 46.50 -0.62
C ASN A 190 -22.63 47.40 -0.79
N TYR A 191 -23.80 46.92 -0.37
CA TYR A 191 -25.04 47.70 -0.47
C TYR A 191 -25.02 48.97 0.38
N ILE A 192 -24.55 48.89 1.63
CA ILE A 192 -24.39 50.07 2.50
C ILE A 192 -23.43 51.08 1.86
N THR A 193 -22.30 50.61 1.32
CA THR A 193 -21.32 51.46 0.65
C THR A 193 -21.91 52.14 -0.58
N TYR A 194 -22.67 51.39 -1.39
CA TYR A 194 -23.40 51.91 -2.53
C TYR A 194 -24.38 53.03 -2.11
N GLN A 195 -25.19 52.81 -1.06
CA GLN A 195 -26.15 53.79 -0.56
C GLN A 195 -25.48 55.08 -0.08
N ILE A 196 -24.34 54.97 0.61
CA ILE A 196 -23.57 56.14 1.07
C ILE A 196 -23.03 56.92 -0.13
N LYS A 197 -22.36 56.24 -1.06
CA LYS A 197 -21.75 56.89 -2.24
C LYS A 197 -22.79 57.53 -3.16
N LYS A 198 -23.94 56.88 -3.37
CA LYS A 198 -25.03 57.39 -4.19
C LYS A 198 -25.54 58.76 -3.76
N GLN A 199 -25.40 59.14 -2.48
CA GLN A 199 -25.80 60.46 -1.97
C GLN A 199 -24.93 61.59 -2.51
N THR A 200 -23.63 61.35 -2.76
CA THR A 200 -22.67 62.34 -3.24
C THR A 200 -22.33 62.15 -4.73
N GLU A 201 -22.46 60.93 -5.22
CA GLU A 201 -22.13 60.49 -6.57
C GLU A 201 -23.32 59.72 -7.15
N PRO A 202 -24.32 60.41 -7.76
CA PRO A 202 -25.54 59.77 -8.26
C PRO A 202 -25.30 58.65 -9.30
N ASN A 203 -24.15 58.67 -9.96
CA ASN A 203 -23.74 57.66 -10.96
C ASN A 203 -22.90 56.52 -10.35
N THR A 204 -22.91 56.34 -9.02
CA THR A 204 -22.22 55.22 -8.37
C THR A 204 -22.72 53.90 -8.95
N GLU A 205 -21.80 53.04 -9.35
CA GLU A 205 -22.11 51.71 -9.87
C GLU A 205 -22.25 50.70 -8.72
N LEU A 206 -23.27 49.84 -8.82
CA LEU A 206 -23.42 48.66 -7.97
C LEU A 206 -22.95 47.45 -8.79
N THR A 207 -22.06 46.67 -8.22
CA THR A 207 -21.56 45.46 -8.88
C THR A 207 -21.67 44.25 -7.97
N TRP A 208 -21.93 43.09 -8.58
CA TRP A 208 -21.95 41.80 -7.88
C TRP A 208 -21.54 40.68 -8.81
N ASN A 209 -21.20 39.53 -8.24
CA ASN A 209 -20.69 38.39 -8.99
C ASN A 209 -21.48 37.11 -8.68
N GLU A 210 -21.71 36.33 -9.74
CA GLU A 210 -22.07 34.92 -9.60
C GLU A 210 -20.87 34.10 -9.09
N THR A 211 -21.12 32.96 -8.44
CA THR A 211 -20.07 32.07 -7.94
C THR A 211 -19.09 31.67 -9.05
N GLY A 212 -17.80 31.95 -8.85
CA GLY A 212 -16.76 31.63 -9.82
C GLY A 212 -16.66 32.57 -11.02
N LYS A 213 -17.48 33.64 -11.09
CA LYS A 213 -17.44 34.65 -12.17
C LYS A 213 -16.95 36.00 -11.67
N SER A 214 -16.57 36.87 -12.60
CA SER A 214 -16.22 38.27 -12.35
C SER A 214 -17.45 39.10 -11.95
N CYS A 215 -17.24 40.24 -11.32
CA CYS A 215 -18.32 41.18 -11.02
C CYS A 215 -18.89 41.82 -12.29
N GLU A 216 -20.21 41.98 -12.31
CA GLU A 216 -20.97 42.64 -13.37
C GLU A 216 -21.75 43.82 -12.77
N LEU A 217 -22.24 44.73 -13.62
CA LEU A 217 -23.08 45.85 -13.20
C LEU A 217 -24.50 45.37 -12.87
N TRP A 218 -25.01 45.79 -11.72
CA TRP A 218 -26.34 45.42 -11.23
C TRP A 218 -27.19 46.66 -11.03
N THR A 219 -28.48 46.55 -11.34
CA THR A 219 -29.45 47.53 -10.86
C THR A 219 -29.72 47.30 -9.37
N GLU A 220 -30.13 48.36 -8.68
CA GLU A 220 -30.49 48.29 -7.26
C GLU A 220 -31.65 47.31 -7.00
N ALA A 221 -32.61 47.24 -7.92
CA ALA A 221 -33.77 46.35 -7.79
C ALA A 221 -33.36 44.87 -7.83
N GLU A 222 -32.51 44.48 -8.79
CA GLU A 222 -32.00 43.10 -8.90
C GLU A 222 -31.19 42.69 -7.67
N PHE A 223 -30.36 43.62 -7.15
CA PHE A 223 -29.52 43.34 -5.99
C PHE A 223 -30.34 43.19 -4.70
N LEU A 224 -31.37 44.02 -4.53
CA LEU A 224 -32.32 43.90 -3.41
C LEU A 224 -33.14 42.61 -3.50
N GLU A 225 -33.55 42.21 -4.70
CA GLU A 225 -34.22 40.93 -4.91
C GLU A 225 -33.31 39.77 -4.50
N LEU A 226 -32.03 39.79 -4.89
CA LEU A 226 -31.06 38.79 -4.45
C LEU A 226 -30.92 38.76 -2.92
N ILE A 227 -30.78 39.92 -2.25
CA ILE A 227 -30.72 40.01 -0.78
C ILE A 227 -31.93 39.31 -0.15
N CYS A 228 -33.14 39.62 -0.64
CA CYS A 228 -34.38 39.03 -0.12
C CYS A 228 -34.40 37.51 -0.29
N GLN A 229 -33.99 37.00 -1.45
CA GLN A 229 -33.96 35.56 -1.70
C GLN A 229 -32.90 34.84 -0.84
N VAL A 230 -31.73 35.46 -0.63
CA VAL A 230 -30.72 34.95 0.31
C VAL A 230 -31.29 34.91 1.73
N GLU A 231 -31.93 35.99 2.19
CA GLU A 231 -32.54 36.03 3.52
C GLU A 231 -33.59 34.92 3.68
N GLN A 232 -34.49 34.76 2.71
CA GLN A 232 -35.54 33.72 2.75
C GLN A 232 -34.95 32.31 2.88
N LYS A 233 -33.82 32.03 2.23
CA LYS A 233 -33.16 30.72 2.30
C LYS A 233 -32.37 30.52 3.59
N VAL A 234 -31.70 31.56 4.08
CA VAL A 234 -30.78 31.47 5.23
C VAL A 234 -31.51 31.59 6.57
N LYS A 235 -32.48 32.48 6.69
CA LYS A 235 -33.12 32.85 7.96
C LYS A 235 -33.76 31.66 8.68
N PRO A 236 -34.54 30.75 8.04
CA PRO A 236 -35.10 29.59 8.72
C PRO A 236 -34.02 28.69 9.35
N ARG A 237 -32.86 28.56 8.69
CA ARG A 237 -31.74 27.73 9.17
C ARG A 237 -31.00 28.38 10.33
N VAL A 238 -30.83 29.70 10.29
CA VAL A 238 -30.30 30.45 11.44
C VAL A 238 -31.24 30.34 12.64
N SER A 239 -32.55 30.44 12.44
CA SER A 239 -33.54 30.24 13.51
C SER A 239 -33.51 28.82 14.05
N LYS A 240 -33.37 27.80 13.20
CA LYS A 240 -33.18 26.40 13.65
C LYS A 240 -31.88 26.25 14.45
N GLN A 241 -30.78 26.87 14.01
CA GLN A 241 -29.51 26.84 14.72
C GLN A 241 -29.64 27.45 16.13
N GLN A 242 -30.32 28.58 16.26
CA GLN A 242 -30.59 29.22 17.54
C GLN A 242 -31.47 28.32 18.45
N ALA A 243 -32.51 27.70 17.90
CA ALA A 243 -33.35 26.77 18.65
C ALA A 243 -32.56 25.53 19.12
N LEU A 244 -31.61 25.04 18.32
CA LEU A 244 -30.71 23.95 18.72
C LEU A 244 -29.77 24.39 19.86
N GLU A 245 -29.29 25.64 19.87
CA GLU A 245 -28.50 26.15 21.00
C GLU A 245 -29.30 26.13 22.30
N GLU A 246 -30.55 26.60 22.25
CA GLU A 246 -31.46 26.59 23.41
C GLU A 246 -31.72 25.15 23.89
N GLU A 247 -32.06 24.25 22.96
CA GLU A 247 -32.31 22.82 23.25
C GLU A 247 -31.10 22.15 23.93
N ILE A 248 -29.90 22.33 23.37
CA ILE A 248 -28.65 21.78 23.94
C ILE A 248 -28.36 22.38 25.32
N MET A 249 -28.59 23.68 25.48
CA MET A 249 -28.37 24.35 26.77
C MET A 249 -29.35 23.89 27.85
N ASP A 250 -30.56 23.47 27.47
CA ASP A 250 -31.58 22.99 28.40
C ASP A 250 -31.37 21.54 28.88
N CYS A 251 -30.66 20.70 28.12
CA CYS A 251 -30.34 19.32 28.53
C CYS A 251 -29.70 19.23 29.92
N LYS A 252 -30.01 18.20 30.70
CA LYS A 252 -29.49 17.96 32.06
C LYS A 252 -28.48 16.82 32.12
N THR A 253 -28.42 15.96 31.11
CA THR A 253 -27.46 14.85 31.05
C THR A 253 -26.68 14.83 29.74
N LYS A 254 -25.59 14.04 29.69
CA LYS A 254 -24.79 13.88 28.47
C LYS A 254 -25.57 13.15 27.39
N GLU A 255 -26.37 12.17 27.78
CA GLU A 255 -27.20 11.36 26.90
C GLU A 255 -28.24 12.21 26.18
N GLU A 256 -28.86 13.15 26.90
CA GLU A 256 -29.81 14.12 26.32
C GLU A 256 -29.12 15.03 25.30
N VAL A 257 -27.93 15.55 25.63
CA VAL A 257 -27.15 16.39 24.69
C VAL A 257 -26.76 15.59 23.45
N SER A 258 -26.31 14.34 23.62
CA SER A 258 -25.95 13.44 22.53
C SER A 258 -27.13 13.12 21.62
N ALA A 259 -28.34 13.03 22.17
CA ALA A 259 -29.56 12.71 21.43
C ALA A 259 -30.13 13.86 20.58
N VAL A 260 -29.71 15.12 20.80
CA VAL A 260 -30.16 16.26 19.98
C VAL A 260 -29.73 16.02 18.53
N VAL A 261 -30.67 16.10 17.58
CA VAL A 261 -30.39 15.91 16.15
C VAL A 261 -30.13 17.27 15.49
N ILE A 262 -28.96 17.42 14.88
CA ILE A 262 -28.58 18.61 14.12
C ILE A 262 -28.77 18.30 12.62
N ASP A 263 -29.78 18.91 12.00
CA ASP A 263 -30.05 18.77 10.56
C ASP A 263 -30.53 20.11 9.96
N TYR A 264 -29.87 20.52 8.87
CA TYR A 264 -30.18 21.73 8.10
C TYR A 264 -30.70 21.45 6.68
N VAL A 265 -30.72 20.18 6.27
CA VAL A 265 -31.20 19.76 4.95
C VAL A 265 -32.70 19.91 4.86
N ASN A 266 -33.41 19.50 5.92
CA ASN A 266 -34.87 19.46 5.97
C ASN A 266 -35.50 20.69 6.67
N VAL A 267 -34.94 21.89 6.44
CA VAL A 267 -35.40 23.17 7.02
C VAL A 267 -36.09 24.05 5.99
#